data_AF-A0A0A9YY26-F1
#
_entry.id   AF-A0A0A9YY26-F1
#
_cell.length_a   1.000
_cell.length_b   1.000
_cell.length_c   1.000
_cell.angle_alpha   90.00
_cell.angle_beta   90.00
_cell.angle_gamma   90.00
#
_symmetry.space_group_name_H-M   'P 1'
#
loop_
_entity.id
_entity.type
_entity.pdbx_description
1 polymer ?
#
loop_
_entity_poly.entity_id
_entity_poly.type
_entity_poly.pdbx_seq_one_letter_code
_entity_poly.pdbx_strand_id
1 'polypeptide(L)'
;FLEGEEVPTEVPPSPDDLQCEQYFSNTVSRDMSGRYIVRLPFRGVNPPSLGSTRQLAYNRLLKLEARFSKDSDFERLYKENLLDYIQQGHMVPAKTQSPYVMTHHGVVKTLDQGRRKIRVVFSPAERDVNGHSLNDKLL
;
A
#
# COMPACT_ATOMS: atom_id res chain seq x y z
N PHE A 1 27.20 40.81 9.96
CA PHE A 1 26.23 41.01 8.87
C PHE A 1 25.20 39.90 9.01
N LEU A 2 23.99 40.24 9.48
CA LEU A 2 22.88 39.29 9.57
C LEU A 2 22.18 39.31 8.21
N GLU A 3 22.17 38.19 7.51
CA GLU A 3 21.33 37.97 6.33
C GLU A 3 19.87 38.03 6.80
N GLY A 4 19.07 38.89 6.18
CA GLY A 4 17.68 39.07 6.55
C GLY A 4 16.87 37.81 6.27
N GLU A 5 16.03 37.41 7.22
CA GLU A 5 14.96 36.44 6.97
C GLU A 5 14.09 36.99 5.83
N GLU A 6 14.13 36.32 4.67
CA GLU A 6 13.16 36.55 3.61
C GLU A 6 11.79 36.16 4.14
N VAL A 7 10.88 37.14 4.21
CA VAL A 7 9.47 36.92 4.52
C VAL A 7 8.91 35.99 3.44
N PRO A 8 8.23 34.89 3.79
CA PRO A 8 7.63 34.01 2.78
C PRO A 8 6.67 34.81 1.90
N THR A 9 7.02 34.97 0.63
CA THR A 9 6.12 35.55 -0.36
C THR A 9 4.92 34.62 -0.48
N GLU A 10 3.71 35.12 -0.23
CA GLU A 10 2.48 34.35 -0.44
C GLU A 10 2.34 34.00 -1.92
N VAL A 11 2.73 32.78 -2.28
CA VAL A 11 2.50 32.24 -3.62
C VAL A 11 1.00 31.91 -3.70
N PRO A 12 0.24 32.47 -4.67
CA PRO A 12 -1.16 32.12 -4.81
C PRO A 12 -1.29 30.62 -5.09
N PRO A 13 -2.22 29.92 -4.40
CA PRO A 13 -2.33 28.48 -4.53
C PRO A 13 -2.67 28.11 -5.96
N SER A 14 -1.99 27.09 -6.49
CA SER A 14 -2.33 26.52 -7.78
C SER A 14 -3.70 25.81 -7.70
N PRO A 15 -4.36 25.56 -8.85
CA PRO A 15 -5.57 24.75 -8.87
C PRO A 15 -5.40 23.39 -8.19
N ASP A 16 -4.22 22.79 -8.32
CA ASP A 16 -3.87 21.51 -7.70
C ASP A 16 -3.74 21.64 -6.18
N ASP A 17 -3.19 22.75 -5.67
CA ASP A 17 -3.11 23.02 -4.22
C ASP A 17 -4.50 23.17 -3.60
N LEU A 18 -5.40 23.92 -4.27
CA LEU A 18 -6.78 24.07 -3.82
C LEU A 18 -7.53 22.73 -3.83
N GLN A 19 -7.31 21.90 -4.86
CA GLN A 19 -7.90 20.57 -4.94
C GLN A 19 -7.38 19.65 -3.83
N CYS A 20 -6.08 19.69 -3.53
CA CYS A 20 -5.47 18.95 -2.43
C CYS A 20 -6.04 19.37 -1.07
N GLU A 21 -6.12 20.67 -0.80
CA GLU A 21 -6.64 21.22 0.47
C GLU A 21 -8.11 20.85 0.68
N GLN A 22 -8.92 20.95 -0.38
CA GLN A 22 -10.32 20.52 -0.37
C GLN A 22 -10.44 19.01 -0.15
N TYR A 23 -9.62 18.21 -0.82
CA TYR A 23 -9.60 16.75 -0.63
C TYR A 23 -9.24 16.37 0.80
N PHE A 24 -8.19 16.99 1.36
CA PHE A 24 -7.76 16.79 2.73
C PHE A 24 -8.89 17.11 3.71
N SER A 25 -9.45 18.32 3.62
CA SER A 25 -10.52 18.79 4.52
C SER A 25 -11.76 17.90 4.48
N ASN A 26 -12.09 17.36 3.31
CA ASN A 26 -13.30 16.54 3.12
C ASN A 26 -13.12 15.06 3.47
N THR A 27 -11.89 14.54 3.44
CA THR A 27 -11.66 13.08 3.50
C THR A 27 -10.72 12.63 4.61
N VAL A 28 -10.01 13.56 5.23
CA VAL A 28 -9.12 13.29 6.36
C VAL A 28 -9.84 13.62 7.66
N SER A 29 -9.88 12.65 8.56
CA SER A 29 -10.43 12.81 9.90
C SER A 29 -9.51 12.16 10.93
N ARG A 30 -9.84 12.28 12.21
CA ARG A 30 -9.14 11.56 13.28
C ARG A 30 -10.10 10.62 13.99
N ASP A 31 -9.62 9.42 14.31
CA ASP A 31 -10.36 8.50 15.16
C ASP A 31 -10.30 8.92 16.65
N MET A 32 -11.03 8.22 17.52
CA MET A 32 -11.05 8.51 18.96
C MET A 32 -9.68 8.34 19.65
N SER A 33 -8.74 7.65 19.02
CA SER A 33 -7.36 7.50 19.51
C SER A 33 -6.42 8.60 18.98
N GLY A 34 -6.93 9.52 18.16
CA GLY A 34 -6.15 10.59 17.54
C GLY A 34 -5.41 10.18 16.25
N ARG A 35 -5.61 8.95 15.74
CA ARG A 35 -5.00 8.51 14.48
C ARG A 35 -5.74 9.11 13.30
N TYR A 36 -5.00 9.53 12.29
CA TYR A 36 -5.58 9.99 11.03
C TYR A 36 -6.25 8.84 10.27
N ILE A 37 -7.50 9.05 9.88
CA ILE A 37 -8.21 8.25 8.89
C ILE A 37 -8.14 9.03 7.58
N VAL A 38 -7.44 8.47 6.60
CA VAL A 38 -7.22 9.09 5.29
C VAL A 38 -7.90 8.23 4.23
N ARG A 39 -8.72 8.84 3.38
CA ARG A 39 -9.23 8.18 2.17
C ARG A 39 -8.12 8.09 1.13
N LEU A 40 -8.05 6.99 0.39
CA LEU A 40 -7.10 6.87 -0.72
C LEU A 40 -7.36 7.97 -1.76
N PRO A 41 -6.34 8.78 -2.10
CA PRO A 41 -6.49 9.92 -3.01
C PRO A 41 -6.56 9.40 -4.44
N PHE A 42 -7.76 9.11 -4.93
CA PHE A 42 -7.97 8.71 -6.32
C PHE A 42 -7.95 9.92 -7.25
N ARG A 43 -7.41 9.75 -8.46
CA ARG A 43 -7.41 10.80 -9.51
C ARG A 43 -8.81 11.24 -9.96
N GLY A 44 -9.83 10.45 -9.65
CA GLY A 44 -11.24 10.77 -9.90
C GLY A 44 -12.07 10.75 -8.62
N VAL A 45 -13.29 11.29 -8.70
CA VAL A 45 -14.23 11.36 -7.56
C VAL A 45 -14.62 9.97 -7.03
N ASN A 46 -14.67 8.98 -7.94
CA ASN A 46 -15.07 7.61 -7.63
C ASN A 46 -13.85 6.68 -7.55
N PRO A 47 -13.93 5.60 -6.75
CA PRO A 47 -12.94 4.53 -6.80
C PRO A 47 -12.74 4.03 -8.24
N PRO A 48 -11.51 3.71 -8.64
CA PRO A 48 -11.24 3.30 -10.00
C PRO A 48 -11.89 1.94 -10.30
N SER A 49 -12.45 1.83 -11.50
CA SER A 49 -12.83 0.53 -12.05
C SER A 49 -11.58 -0.19 -12.54
N LEU A 50 -11.08 -1.13 -11.73
CA LEU A 50 -9.95 -1.99 -12.09
C LEU A 50 -10.47 -3.37 -12.51
N GLY A 51 -9.89 -3.90 -13.59
CA GLY A 51 -10.17 -5.23 -14.11
C GLY A 51 -9.54 -6.35 -13.25
N SER A 52 -9.69 -7.59 -13.71
CA SER A 52 -9.20 -8.74 -12.96
C SER A 52 -7.67 -8.88 -13.00
N THR A 53 -7.06 -9.12 -11.84
CA THR A 53 -5.64 -9.52 -11.70
C THR A 53 -5.48 -10.90 -11.07
N ARG A 54 -6.58 -11.65 -10.89
CA ARG A 54 -6.59 -12.93 -10.15
C ARG A 54 -5.63 -13.97 -10.70
N GLN A 55 -5.57 -14.13 -12.03
CA GLN A 55 -4.68 -15.12 -12.63
C GLN A 55 -3.20 -14.80 -12.33
N LEU A 56 -2.84 -13.52 -12.36
CA LEU A 56 -1.51 -13.05 -12.00
C LEU A 56 -1.22 -13.33 -10.52
N ALA A 57 -2.14 -12.98 -9.63
CA ALA A 57 -2.03 -13.22 -8.20
C ALA A 57 -1.89 -14.72 -7.87
N TYR A 58 -2.69 -15.56 -8.52
CA TYR A 58 -2.63 -17.01 -8.37
C TYR A 58 -1.28 -17.58 -8.82
N ASN A 59 -0.76 -17.17 -9.98
CA ASN A 59 0.55 -17.60 -10.44
C ASN A 59 1.68 -17.16 -9.50
N ARG A 60 1.55 -16.00 -8.83
CA ARG A 60 2.49 -15.53 -7.80
C ARG A 60 2.40 -16.36 -6.52
N LEU A 61 1.18 -16.72 -6.11
CA LEU A 61 0.95 -17.60 -4.97
C LEU A 61 1.62 -18.97 -5.18
N LEU A 62 1.42 -19.62 -6.33
CA LEU A 62 2.05 -20.91 -6.62
C LEU A 62 3.59 -20.86 -6.54
N LYS A 63 4.20 -19.76 -7.00
CA LYS A 63 5.66 -19.56 -6.88
C LYS A 63 6.09 -19.36 -5.43
N LEU A 64 5.28 -18.68 -4.63
CA LEU A 64 5.52 -18.48 -3.22
C LEU A 64 5.43 -19.81 -2.44
N GLU A 65 4.41 -20.62 -2.72
CA GLU A 65 4.25 -21.96 -2.13
C GLU A 65 5.41 -22.89 -2.50
N ALA A 66 5.85 -22.87 -3.76
CA ALA A 66 7.03 -23.61 -4.20
C ALA A 66 8.35 -23.13 -3.55
N ARG A 67 8.39 -21.89 -3.05
CA ARG A 67 9.50 -21.39 -2.24
C ARG A 67 9.37 -21.83 -0.78
N PHE A 68 8.17 -21.79 -0.22
CA PHE A 68 7.90 -22.27 1.13
C PHE A 68 8.31 -23.73 1.31
N SER A 69 8.00 -24.59 0.34
CA SER A 69 8.39 -26.00 0.39
C SER A 69 9.91 -26.24 0.40
N LYS A 70 10.71 -25.26 -0.05
CA LYS A 70 12.18 -25.35 -0.12
C LYS A 70 12.90 -24.63 1.03
N ASP A 71 12.24 -23.67 1.68
CA ASP A 71 12.83 -22.82 2.73
C ASP A 71 11.79 -22.62 3.85
N SER A 72 11.80 -23.53 4.81
CA SER A 72 10.86 -23.55 5.94
C SER A 72 11.01 -22.36 6.87
N ASP A 73 12.23 -21.82 7.02
CA ASP A 73 12.46 -20.62 7.82
C ASP A 73 11.94 -19.37 7.10
N PHE A 74 12.04 -19.30 5.77
CA PHE A 74 11.37 -18.26 4.98
C PHE A 74 9.84 -18.35 5.12
N GLU A 75 9.25 -19.54 5.03
CA GLU A 75 7.81 -19.74 5.23
C GLU A 75 7.36 -19.26 6.63
N ARG A 76 8.06 -19.70 7.67
CA ARG A 76 7.76 -19.33 9.06
C ARG A 76 7.78 -17.81 9.25
N LEU A 77 8.87 -17.16 8.84
CA LEU A 77 9.01 -15.70 8.95
C LEU A 77 7.97 -14.93 8.12
N TYR A 78 7.58 -15.47 6.97
CA TYR A 78 6.55 -14.88 6.12
C TYR A 78 5.17 -14.94 6.79
N LYS A 79 4.81 -16.11 7.32
CA LYS A 79 3.54 -16.33 8.02
C LYS A 79 3.46 -15.52 9.30
N GLU A 80 4.52 -15.47 10.09
CA GLU A 80 4.62 -14.61 11.29
C GLU A 80 4.35 -13.15 10.91
N ASN A 81 4.98 -12.63 9.85
CA ASN A 81 4.75 -11.26 9.43
C ASN A 81 3.29 -11.00 8.98
N LEU A 82 2.65 -11.93 8.28
CA LEU A 82 1.23 -11.80 7.90
C LEU A 82 0.29 -11.87 9.12
N LEU A 83 0.61 -12.71 10.11
CA LEU A 83 -0.15 -12.79 11.35
C LEU A 83 -0.12 -11.47 12.12
N ASP A 84 1.02 -10.78 12.15
CA ASP A 84 1.11 -9.45 12.76
C ASP A 84 0.13 -8.45 12.11
N TYR A 85 -0.02 -8.48 10.78
CA TYR A 85 -1.01 -7.63 10.07
C TYR A 85 -2.45 -7.94 10.49
N ILE A 86 -2.77 -9.22 10.69
CA ILE A 86 -4.11 -9.65 11.13
C ILE A 86 -4.35 -9.21 12.58
N GLN A 87 -3.38 -9.43 13.48
CA GLN A 87 -3.48 -9.06 14.89
C GLN A 87 -3.60 -7.55 15.08
N GLN A 88 -2.93 -6.75 14.24
CA GLN A 88 -3.04 -5.29 14.24
C GLN A 88 -4.33 -4.77 13.57
N GLY A 89 -5.16 -5.66 13.01
CA GLY A 89 -6.38 -5.28 12.30
C GLY A 89 -6.11 -4.62 10.94
N HIS A 90 -4.89 -4.70 10.43
CA HIS A 90 -4.52 -4.19 9.10
C HIS A 90 -4.97 -5.13 7.97
N MET A 91 -5.24 -6.39 8.28
CA MET A 91 -5.77 -7.38 7.35
C MET A 91 -6.94 -8.13 7.98
N VAL A 92 -8.02 -8.29 7.22
CA VAL A 92 -9.19 -9.10 7.60
C VAL A 92 -9.55 -10.05 6.47
N PRO A 93 -10.17 -11.20 6.75
CA PRO A 93 -10.70 -12.08 5.72
C PRO A 93 -11.67 -11.33 4.80
N ALA A 94 -11.48 -11.46 3.49
CA ALA A 94 -12.34 -10.83 2.50
C ALA A 94 -13.74 -11.45 2.56
N LYS A 95 -14.78 -10.60 2.67
CA LYS A 95 -16.20 -11.04 2.68
C LYS A 95 -16.66 -11.55 1.32
N THR A 96 -16.11 -10.98 0.25
CA THR A 96 -16.45 -11.30 -1.13
C THR A 96 -15.17 -11.43 -1.95
N GLN A 97 -15.27 -12.15 -3.07
CA GLN A 97 -14.14 -12.25 -3.98
C GLN A 97 -13.98 -10.96 -4.77
N SER A 98 -12.81 -10.34 -4.70
CA SER A 98 -12.45 -9.19 -5.54
C SER A 98 -11.86 -9.65 -6.88
N PRO A 99 -12.23 -9.03 -8.01
CA PRO A 99 -11.54 -9.26 -9.28
C PRO A 99 -10.10 -8.72 -9.25
N TYR A 100 -9.87 -7.60 -8.55
CA TYR A 100 -8.53 -7.03 -8.39
C TYR A 100 -7.91 -7.51 -7.08
N VAL A 101 -6.82 -8.27 -7.20
CA VAL A 101 -6.04 -8.81 -6.08
C VAL A 101 -4.62 -8.27 -6.20
N MET A 102 -4.18 -7.54 -5.19
CA MET A 102 -2.79 -7.11 -5.05
C MET A 102 -1.91 -8.32 -4.76
N THR A 103 -0.77 -8.46 -5.43
CA THR A 103 0.18 -9.51 -5.06
C THR A 103 1.07 -9.03 -3.93
N HIS A 104 1.68 -9.99 -3.23
CA HIS A 104 2.60 -9.70 -2.14
C HIS A 104 3.89 -10.49 -2.30
N HIS A 105 5.00 -9.92 -1.85
CA HIS A 105 6.30 -10.56 -1.88
C HIS A 105 7.10 -10.25 -0.62
N GLY A 106 7.99 -11.18 -0.25
CA GLY A 106 8.78 -11.08 0.99
C GLY A 106 10.15 -10.49 0.70
N VAL A 107 10.43 -9.32 1.28
CA VAL A 107 11.76 -8.71 1.27
C VAL A 107 12.53 -9.24 2.46
N VAL A 108 13.62 -9.96 2.20
CA VAL A 108 14.48 -10.55 3.22
C VAL A 108 15.62 -9.58 3.54
N LYS A 109 15.80 -9.29 4.83
CA LYS A 109 16.98 -8.60 5.34
C LYS A 109 17.74 -9.53 6.27
N THR A 110 19.02 -9.71 6.01
CA THR A 110 19.93 -10.37 6.95
C THR A 110 20.38 -9.34 7.98
N LEU A 111 20.25 -9.71 9.25
CA LEU A 111 20.68 -8.92 10.40
C LEU A 111 22.06 -9.41 10.87
N ASP A 112 22.63 -8.66 11.81
CA ASP A 112 23.84 -9.07 12.50
C ASP A 112 23.66 -10.47 13.10
N GLN A 113 24.75 -11.24 13.13
CA GLN A 113 24.77 -12.64 13.59
C GLN A 113 24.01 -13.62 12.67
N GLY A 114 23.73 -13.24 11.42
CA GLY A 114 23.18 -14.16 10.40
C GLY A 114 21.68 -14.44 10.51
N ARG A 115 20.97 -13.75 11.40
CA ARG A 115 19.51 -13.87 11.55
C ARG A 115 18.79 -13.23 10.37
N ARG A 116 17.73 -13.87 9.86
CA ARG A 116 16.89 -13.31 8.79
C ARG A 116 15.64 -12.63 9.36
N LYS A 117 15.26 -11.50 8.77
CA LYS A 117 13.97 -10.84 8.99
C LYS A 117 13.28 -10.65 7.66
N ILE A 118 11.96 -10.87 7.62
CA ILE A 118 11.14 -10.66 6.43
C ILE A 118 10.18 -9.50 6.67
N ARG A 119 9.93 -8.73 5.62
CA ARG A 119 8.77 -7.85 5.51
C ARG A 119 7.98 -8.23 4.27
N VAL A 120 6.69 -8.48 4.44
CA VAL A 120 5.77 -8.70 3.32
C VAL A 120 5.34 -7.35 2.77
N VAL A 121 5.56 -7.15 1.47
CA VAL A 121 5.21 -5.93 0.75
C VAL A 121 4.10 -6.25 -0.23
N PHE A 122 2.99 -5.52 -0.12
CA PHE A 122 1.89 -5.56 -1.09
C PHE A 122 2.21 -4.62 -2.23
N SER A 123 2.12 -5.12 -3.45
CA SER A 123 2.31 -4.31 -4.65
C SER A 123 0.93 -3.79 -5.11
N PRO A 124 0.79 -2.48 -5.32
CA PRO A 124 -0.33 -1.85 -6.01
C PRO A 124 -0.07 -1.59 -7.51
N ALA A 125 1.08 -2.05 -8.04
CA ALA A 125 1.52 -1.79 -9.42
C ALA A 125 1.01 -2.82 -10.44
N GLU A 126 0.24 -3.81 -9.99
CA GLU A 126 -0.30 -4.89 -10.80
C GLU A 126 -1.25 -4.32 -11.83
N ARG A 127 -0.93 -4.56 -13.10
CA ARG A 127 -1.78 -4.16 -14.21
C ARG A 127 -2.87 -5.20 -14.44
N ASP A 128 -4.09 -4.71 -14.60
CA ASP A 128 -5.23 -5.52 -15.01
C ASP A 128 -5.16 -5.90 -16.50
N VAL A 129 -6.18 -6.62 -16.98
CA VAL A 129 -6.33 -7.01 -18.39
C VAL A 129 -6.37 -5.83 -19.37
N ASN A 130 -6.66 -4.61 -18.89
CA ASN A 130 -6.69 -3.38 -19.66
C ASN A 130 -5.40 -2.56 -19.50
N GLY A 131 -4.41 -3.06 -18.78
CA GLY A 131 -3.14 -2.39 -18.54
C GLY A 131 -3.15 -1.36 -17.42
N HIS A 132 -4.21 -1.24 -16.61
CA HIS A 132 -4.31 -0.27 -15.51
C HIS A 132 -3.91 -0.88 -14.16
N SER A 133 -3.15 -0.14 -13.36
CA SER A 133 -2.83 -0.48 -11.97
C SER A 133 -3.51 0.45 -10.96
N LEU A 134 -3.56 0.04 -9.70
CA LEU A 134 -4.05 0.91 -8.62
C LEU A 134 -3.20 2.19 -8.52
N ASN A 135 -1.88 2.08 -8.68
CA ASN A 135 -0.98 3.24 -8.71
C ASN A 135 -1.33 4.26 -9.80
N ASP A 136 -1.71 3.80 -11.01
CA ASP A 136 -2.09 4.72 -12.09
C ASP A 136 -3.36 5.53 -11.79
N LYS A 137 -4.11 5.11 -10.75
CA LYS A 137 -5.39 5.69 -10.35
C LYS A 137 -5.31 6.51 -9.06
N LEU A 138 -4.15 6.53 -8.39
CA LEU A 138 -3.89 7.38 -7.23
C LEU A 138 -3.26 8.72 -7.67
N LEU A 139 -3.57 9.80 -6.94
CA LEU A 139 -3.00 11.14 -7.11
C LEU A 139 -1.53 11.14 -6.70
#